data_AF-A0A7I7LMG2-F1
#
_entry.id   AF-A0A7I7LMG2-F1
#
_cell.length_a   1.000
_cell.length_b   1.000
_cell.length_c   1.000
_cell.angle_alpha   90.00
_cell.angle_beta   90.00
_cell.angle_gamma   90.00
#
_symmetry.space_group_name_H-M   'P 1'
#
loop_
_entity.id
_entity.type
_entity.pdbx_description
1 polymer ?
#
loop_
_entity_poly.entity_id
_entity_poly.type
_entity_poly.pdbx_seq_one_letter_code
_entity_poly.pdbx_strand_id
1 'polypeptide(L)' 'MSEDDQHQFIEHVASRMGVDARIEIRPALLVHTSLGTVKFVFDRWLSTDPPSSPIFHVQMDQVLRIALAGFR' A
#
# COMPACT_ATOMS: atom_id res chain seq x y z
N MET A 1 10.17 -8.10 -4.84
CA MET A 1 9.01 -8.99 -4.72
C MET A 1 8.96 -9.80 -6.00
N SER A 2 8.87 -11.13 -5.88
CA SER A 2 8.54 -11.97 -7.04
C SER A 2 7.07 -11.76 -7.44
N GLU A 3 6.70 -12.08 -8.68
CA GLU A 3 5.29 -12.14 -9.09
C GLU A 3 4.49 -13.13 -8.22
N ASP A 4 5.12 -14.23 -7.81
CA ASP A 4 4.51 -15.23 -6.91
C ASP A 4 4.22 -14.66 -5.52
N ASP A 5 5.14 -13.88 -4.94
CA ASP A 5 4.93 -13.23 -3.64
C ASP A 5 3.77 -12.22 -3.72
N GLN A 6 3.67 -11.52 -4.85
CA GLN A 6 2.60 -10.56 -5.10
C GLN A 6 1.26 -11.25 -5.24
N HIS A 7 1.21 -12.35 -5.97
CA HIS A 7 0.01 -13.15 -6.14
C HIS A 7 -0.46 -13.72 -4.80
N GLN A 8 0.46 -14.30 -4.02
CA GLN A 8 0.15 -14.82 -2.68
C GLN A 8 -0.37 -13.72 -1.74
N PHE A 9 0.20 -12.52 -1.83
CA PHE A 9 -0.26 -11.41 -0.99
C PHE A 9 -1.65 -10.91 -1.39
N ILE A 10 -1.96 -10.86 -2.69
CA ILE A 10 -3.29 -10.53 -3.21
C ILE A 10 -4.33 -11.56 -2.75
N GLU A 11 -4.01 -12.86 -2.83
CA GLU A 11 -4.87 -13.95 -2.34
C GLU A 11 -5.14 -13.83 -0.83
N HIS A 12 -4.12 -13.49 -0.05
CA HIS A 12 -4.28 -13.27 1.39
C HIS A 12 -5.19 -12.08 1.71
N VAL A 13 -5.05 -10.98 0.97
CA VAL A 13 -5.94 -9.81 1.09
C VAL A 13 -7.36 -10.17 0.68
N ALA A 14 -7.54 -10.91 -0.41
CA ALA A 14 -8.84 -11.37 -0.88
C ALA A 14 -9.55 -12.24 0.16
N SER A 15 -8.83 -13.19 0.77
CA SER A 15 -9.32 -14.02 1.87
C SER A 15 -9.79 -13.18 3.07
N ARG A 16 -9.03 -12.15 3.45
CA ARG A 16 -9.43 -11.23 4.54
C ARG A 16 -10.63 -10.36 4.19
N MET A 17 -10.81 -10.04 2.91
CA MET A 17 -11.96 -9.29 2.41
C MET A 17 -13.19 -10.18 2.20
N GLY A 18 -13.05 -11.51 2.29
CA GLY A 18 -14.13 -12.46 2.04
C GLY A 18 -14.53 -12.56 0.56
N VAL A 19 -13.59 -12.27 -0.35
CA VAL A 19 -13.83 -12.25 -1.80
C VAL A 19 -12.87 -13.19 -2.52
N ASP A 20 -13.23 -13.61 -3.73
CA ASP A 20 -12.34 -14.40 -4.59
C ASP A 20 -11.51 -13.46 -5.49
N ALA A 21 -10.19 -13.54 -5.35
CA ALA A 21 -9.22 -12.70 -6.03
C ALA A 21 -9.22 -12.89 -7.57
N ARG A 22 -9.80 -13.99 -8.07
CA ARG A 22 -9.89 -14.29 -9.50
C ARG A 22 -11.04 -13.55 -10.19
N ILE A 23 -12.06 -13.17 -9.43
CA ILE A 23 -13.27 -12.52 -9.94
C ILE A 23 -13.40 -11.08 -9.44
N GLU A 24 -12.75 -10.73 -8.32
CA GLU A 24 -12.74 -9.40 -7.76
C GLU A 24 -11.37 -8.73 -7.86
N ILE A 25 -11.34 -7.56 -8.51
CA ILE A 25 -10.11 -6.77 -8.70
C ILE A 25 -9.71 -5.95 -7.47
N ARG A 26 -10.63 -5.75 -6.51
CA ARG A 26 -10.42 -4.88 -5.33
C ARG A 26 -9.19 -5.28 -4.48
N PRO A 27 -8.95 -6.56 -4.16
CA PRO A 27 -7.75 -6.97 -3.42
C PRO A 27 -6.46 -6.61 -4.15
N ALA A 28 -6.41 -6.82 -5.46
CA ALA A 28 -5.24 -6.49 -6.29
C ALA A 28 -4.97 -4.98 -6.30
N LEU A 29 -6.01 -4.16 -6.47
CA LEU A 29 -5.90 -2.71 -6.44
C LEU A 29 -5.47 -2.19 -5.05
N LEU A 30 -5.98 -2.78 -3.97
CA LEU A 30 -5.62 -2.42 -2.61
C LEU A 30 -4.13 -2.69 -2.34
N VAL A 31 -3.62 -3.86 -2.77
CA VAL A 31 -2.20 -4.21 -2.66
C VAL A 31 -1.32 -3.24 -3.46
N HIS A 32 -1.63 -3.01 -4.73
CA HIS A 32 -0.84 -2.12 -5.59
C HIS A 32 -0.83 -0.68 -5.08
N THR A 33 -1.99 -0.15 -4.70
CA THR A 33 -2.12 1.21 -4.19
C THR A 33 -1.36 1.37 -2.88
N SER A 34 -1.44 0.39 -1.98
CA SER A 34 -0.70 0.37 -0.72
C SER A 34 0.81 0.36 -0.94
N LEU A 35 1.31 -0.56 -1.77
CA LEU A 35 2.74 -0.68 -2.07
C LEU A 35 3.29 0.56 -2.79
N GLY A 36 2.55 1.09 -3.77
CA GLY A 36 2.90 2.32 -4.47
C GLY A 36 2.97 3.51 -3.53
N THR A 37 2.03 3.61 -2.58
CA THR A 37 2.01 4.66 -1.56
C THR A 37 3.21 4.55 -0.61
N VAL A 38 3.50 3.34 -0.13
CA VAL A 38 4.66 3.10 0.74
C VAL A 38 5.95 3.48 0.02
N LYS A 39 6.13 3.05 -1.23
CA LYS A 39 7.29 3.43 -2.06
C LYS A 39 7.40 4.94 -2.21
N PHE A 40 6.31 5.62 -2.53
CA PHE A 40 6.28 7.08 -2.68
C PHE A 40 6.72 7.81 -1.40
N VAL A 41 6.21 7.40 -0.24
CA VAL A 41 6.58 8.00 1.06
C VAL A 41 8.05 7.71 1.40
N PHE A 42 8.55 6.50 1.12
CA PHE A 42 9.96 6.16 1.29
C PHE A 42 10.87 6.99 0.39
N ASP A 43 10.57 7.07 -0.90
CA ASP A 43 11.36 7.83 -1.87
C ASP A 43 11.43 9.31 -1.46
N ARG A 44 10.29 9.88 -1.04
CA ARG A 44 10.22 11.25 -0.52
C ARG A 44 11.06 11.43 0.74
N TRP A 45 10.94 10.52 1.70
CA TRP A 45 11.66 10.61 2.97
C TRP A 45 13.18 10.52 2.77
N LEU A 46 13.66 9.59 1.94
CA LEU A 46 15.08 9.44 1.61
C LEU A 46 15.65 10.64 0.84
N SER A 47 14.81 11.34 0.08
CA SER A 47 15.21 12.49 -0.74
C SER A 47 15.11 13.84 -0.01
N THR A 48 14.56 13.87 1.22
CA THR A 48 14.32 15.11 1.97
C THR A 48 15.38 15.31 3.05
N ASP A 49 15.96 16.51 3.14
CA ASP A 49 16.98 16.84 4.13
C ASP A 49 16.40 16.77 5.57
N PRO A 50 17.13 16.21 6.56
CA PRO A 50 16.60 15.83 7.88
C PRO A 50 15.87 16.91 8.69
N PRO A 51 16.25 18.20 8.69
CA PRO A 51 15.60 19.17 9.58
C PRO A 51 14.18 19.56 9.16
N SER A 52 13.70 19.10 8.00
CA SER A 52 12.42 19.54 7.41
C SER A 52 11.36 18.44 7.24
N SER A 53 11.72 17.17 7.45
CA SER A 53 10.79 16.06 7.24
C SER A 53 10.04 15.70 8.52
N PRO A 54 8.69 15.68 8.52
CA PRO A 54 7.92 15.04 9.58
C PRO A 54 8.37 13.59 9.82
N ILE A 55 8.16 13.08 11.04
CA ILE A 55 8.57 11.72 11.41
C ILE A 55 7.94 10.71 10.43
N PHE A 56 8.77 9.83 9.87
CA PHE A 56 8.41 8.92 8.77
C PHE A 56 7.09 8.16 9.00
N HIS A 57 6.90 7.56 10.17
CA HIS A 57 5.69 6.78 10.47
C HIS A 57 4.40 7.62 10.48
N VAL A 58 4.49 8.91 10.83
CA VAL A 58 3.34 9.84 10.81
C VAL A 58 2.94 10.16 9.37
N GLN A 59 3.92 10.41 8.50
CA GLN A 59 3.64 10.62 7.08
C GLN A 59 3.07 9.36 6.42
N MET A 60 3.62 8.19 6.77
CA MET A 60 3.17 6.91 6.24
C MET A 60 1.70 6.65 6.57
N ASP A 61 1.30 6.80 7.84
CA ASP A 61 -0.10 6.60 8.27
C ASP A 61 -1.05 7.57 7.55
N GLN A 62 -0.67 8.85 7.48
CA GLN A 62 -1.49 9.87 6.83
C GLN A 62 -1.70 9.57 5.34
N VAL A 63 -0.63 9.27 4.60
CA VAL A 63 -0.72 9.06 3.16
C VAL A 63 -1.43 7.74 2.85
N LEU A 64 -1.19 6.67 3.61
CA LEU A 64 -1.95 5.42 3.48
C LEU A 64 -3.44 5.64 3.73
N ARG A 65 -3.81 6.40 4.77
CA ARG A 65 -5.21 6.72 5.03
C ARG A 65 -5.88 7.45 3.86
N ILE A 66 -5.17 8.40 3.24
CA ILE A 66 -5.67 9.13 2.07
C ILE A 66 -5.79 8.19 0.86
N ALA A 67 -4.74 7.43 0.55
CA ALA A 67 -4.69 6.53 -0.60
C ALA A 67 -5.75 5.41 -0.52
N LEU A 68 -6.06 4.96 0.70
CA LEU A 68 -6.97 3.84 0.94
C LEU A 68 -8.41 4.28 1.27
N ALA A 69 -8.69 5.57 1.37
CA ALA A 69 -10.04 6.08 1.68
C ALA A 69 -11.13 5.60 0.69
N GLY A 70 -10.75 5.28 -0.55
CA GLY A 70 -11.66 4.76 -1.58
C GLY A 70 -11.93 3.26 -1.53
N PHE A 71 -11.26 2.50 -0.64
CA PHE A 71 -11.33 1.02 -0.59
C PHE A 71 -12.21 0.49 0.55
N ARG A 72 -13.26 1.23 0.91
CA ARG A 72 -14.14 0.87 2.03
C ARG A 72 -15.13 -0.25 1.69
#